data_AF-A0A9D8PBK4-F1
#
_entry.id   AF-A0A9D8PBK4-F1
#
_cell.length_a   1.000
_cell.length_b   1.000
_cell.length_c   1.000
_cell.angle_alpha   90.00
_cell.angle_beta   90.00
_cell.angle_gamma   90.00
#
_symmetry.space_group_name_H-M   'P 1'
#
loop_
_entity.id
_entity.type
_entity.pdbx_description
1 polymer ?
#
loop_
_entity_poly.entity_id
_entity_poly.type
_entity_poly.pdbx_seq_one_letter_code
_entity_poly.pdbx_strand_id
1 'polypeptide(L)'
;MHAAGRTKRVRIGIAVVNLSFAHPLRLAEQGAITDILTGGRLDMGIGRGYQPIQYPVFGVSMEDTRERFDETLNVLTRAWTDERFSHQGKFHHFPEVSVLPKPVSKPHVPLLMASSTRDSAIIAAKKRMPAILARPFNDNKTVVEDIAIYKQCLVEAGATPQEIESLLDQTVVMKLMYVAPTNKASKEEPYEGLKWHVDILHRITIDPNKAPKSYEQMADRFKQRGAFDYDEWWQNRIIYGDPDRCAEQVVELAKAGVRRLLLWHGPGGVDHEKLVRSMRLFMEQVKPQAMKALGAQPSRLLHVSLLRLHASNLSDLVFFRHNRQGGCDERSWLGGAGGYRRADGNGRDSL
;
A
#
# COMPACT_ATOMS: atom_id res chain seq x y z
N MET A 1 -0.33 -12.12 -9.07
CA MET A 1 -1.22 -13.13 -9.69
C MET A 1 -1.92 -14.04 -8.68
N HIS A 2 -1.25 -14.64 -7.69
CA HIS A 2 -1.88 -15.56 -6.72
C HIS A 2 -3.17 -15.01 -6.05
N ALA A 3 -3.13 -13.79 -5.50
CA ALA A 3 -4.30 -13.18 -4.86
C ALA A 3 -5.46 -12.87 -5.83
N ALA A 4 -5.17 -12.67 -7.12
CA ALA A 4 -6.19 -12.40 -8.13
C ALA A 4 -7.12 -13.61 -8.32
N GLY A 5 -6.55 -14.82 -8.42
CA GLY A 5 -7.32 -16.06 -8.58
C GLY A 5 -8.13 -16.47 -7.35
N ARG A 6 -7.81 -15.93 -6.16
CA ARG A 6 -8.52 -16.25 -4.91
C ARG A 6 -9.58 -15.23 -4.52
N THR A 7 -9.74 -14.14 -5.29
CA THR A 7 -10.62 -13.04 -4.91
C THR A 7 -11.43 -12.52 -6.08
N LYS A 8 -12.70 -12.14 -5.82
CA LYS A 8 -13.61 -11.63 -6.86
C LYS A 8 -13.90 -10.13 -6.78
N ARG A 9 -13.74 -9.51 -5.60
CA ARG A 9 -14.18 -8.13 -5.34
C ARG A 9 -13.12 -7.21 -4.77
N VAL A 10 -12.26 -7.71 -3.89
CA VAL A 10 -11.26 -6.87 -3.21
C VAL A 10 -10.27 -6.29 -4.23
N ARG A 11 -9.91 -5.02 -4.08
CA ARG A 11 -8.81 -4.44 -4.86
C ARG A 11 -7.47 -4.94 -4.34
N ILE A 12 -6.50 -5.09 -5.23
CA ILE A 12 -5.17 -5.58 -4.91
C ILE A 12 -4.19 -4.45 -5.18
N GLY A 13 -3.52 -3.99 -4.13
CA GLY A 13 -2.55 -2.91 -4.18
C GLY A 13 -1.11 -3.40 -4.17
N ILE A 14 -0.22 -2.72 -4.89
CA ILE A 14 1.23 -2.79 -4.67
C ILE A 14 1.67 -1.48 -4.00
N ALA A 15 2.40 -1.53 -2.88
CA ALA A 15 2.80 -0.33 -2.15
C ALA A 15 4.27 -0.43 -1.67
N VAL A 16 5.28 -0.27 -2.54
CA VAL A 16 5.22 0.20 -3.94
C VAL A 16 6.18 -0.57 -4.86
N VAL A 17 6.00 -0.42 -6.18
CA VAL A 17 7.02 -0.76 -7.17
C VAL A 17 8.06 0.36 -7.22
N ASN A 18 9.34 0.04 -7.10
CA ASN A 18 10.43 0.99 -7.26
C ASN A 18 10.77 1.13 -8.75
N LEU A 19 10.23 2.18 -9.41
CA LEU A 19 10.42 2.37 -10.85
C LEU A 19 11.88 2.59 -11.23
N SER A 20 12.69 3.14 -10.33
CA SER A 20 14.12 3.37 -10.57
C SER A 20 14.92 2.09 -10.84
N PHE A 21 14.38 0.91 -10.50
CA PHE A 21 15.02 -0.40 -10.69
C PHE A 21 14.36 -1.25 -11.78
N ALA A 22 13.29 -0.77 -12.42
CA ALA A 22 12.45 -1.58 -13.30
C ALA A 22 12.66 -1.22 -14.77
N HIS A 23 12.63 -2.24 -15.64
CA HIS A 23 12.46 -2.01 -17.08
C HIS A 23 10.98 -1.73 -17.38
N PRO A 24 10.61 -0.57 -17.95
CA PRO A 24 9.23 -0.12 -18.04
C PRO A 24 8.36 -1.03 -18.92
N LEU A 25 8.89 -1.56 -20.03
CA LEU A 25 8.12 -2.46 -20.91
C LEU A 25 7.74 -3.78 -20.19
N ARG A 26 8.66 -4.37 -19.42
CA ARG A 26 8.37 -5.59 -18.64
C ARG A 26 7.36 -5.32 -17.53
N LEU A 27 7.49 -4.18 -16.87
CA LEU A 27 6.53 -3.77 -15.86
C LEU A 27 5.15 -3.49 -16.48
N ALA A 28 5.09 -2.92 -17.67
CA ALA A 28 3.86 -2.67 -18.40
C ALA A 28 3.14 -3.98 -18.74
N GLU A 29 3.86 -4.98 -19.27
CA GLU A 29 3.33 -6.34 -19.53
C GLU A 29 2.75 -6.96 -18.25
N GLN A 30 3.54 -6.99 -17.17
CA GLN A 30 3.14 -7.59 -15.88
C GLN A 30 1.94 -6.88 -15.25
N GLY A 31 1.94 -5.54 -15.31
CA GLY A 31 0.85 -4.70 -14.83
C GLY A 31 -0.44 -4.95 -15.60
N ALA A 32 -0.38 -5.00 -16.93
CA ALA A 32 -1.54 -5.26 -17.77
C ALA A 32 -2.11 -6.67 -17.57
N ILE A 33 -1.25 -7.70 -17.53
CA ILE A 33 -1.67 -9.09 -17.24
C ILE A 33 -2.36 -9.16 -15.88
N THR A 34 -1.77 -8.51 -14.86
CA THR A 34 -2.36 -8.51 -13.51
C THR A 34 -3.69 -7.75 -13.47
N ASP A 35 -3.79 -6.62 -14.17
CA ASP A 35 -5.03 -5.85 -14.28
C ASP A 35 -6.14 -6.66 -14.96
N ILE A 36 -5.83 -7.37 -16.05
CA ILE A 36 -6.77 -8.29 -16.73
C ILE A 36 -7.21 -9.42 -15.81
N LEU A 37 -6.27 -10.12 -15.17
CA LEU A 37 -6.57 -11.24 -14.29
C LEU A 37 -7.37 -10.81 -13.05
N THR A 38 -7.23 -9.56 -12.63
CA THR A 38 -8.02 -8.99 -11.55
C THR A 38 -9.32 -8.37 -12.02
N GLY A 39 -9.55 -8.21 -13.33
CA GLY A 39 -10.72 -7.51 -13.87
C GLY A 39 -10.76 -6.03 -13.49
N GLY A 40 -9.62 -5.34 -13.56
CA GLY A 40 -9.53 -3.91 -13.26
C GLY A 40 -9.43 -3.55 -11.77
N ARG A 41 -9.06 -4.53 -10.93
CA ARG A 41 -8.97 -4.38 -9.47
C ARG A 41 -7.54 -4.13 -8.98
N LEU A 42 -6.59 -3.86 -9.88
CA LEU A 42 -5.21 -3.54 -9.53
C LEU A 42 -5.07 -2.05 -9.20
N ASP A 43 -4.40 -1.73 -8.09
CA ASP A 43 -3.89 -0.41 -7.76
C ASP A 43 -2.36 -0.49 -7.66
N MET A 44 -1.63 0.29 -8.46
CA MET A 44 -0.18 0.21 -8.49
C MET A 44 0.45 1.45 -7.85
N GLY A 45 0.90 1.30 -6.62
CA GLY A 45 1.75 2.27 -5.96
C GLY A 45 3.16 2.25 -6.57
N ILE A 46 3.71 3.43 -6.84
CA ILE A 46 5.02 3.62 -7.46
C ILE A 46 5.92 4.51 -6.60
N GLY A 47 7.22 4.25 -6.60
CA GLY A 47 8.20 5.05 -5.86
C GLY A 47 9.61 4.99 -6.46
N ARG A 48 10.52 5.74 -5.85
CA ARG A 48 11.94 5.85 -6.27
C ARG A 48 12.87 4.81 -5.62
N GLY A 49 12.36 4.06 -4.64
CA GLY A 49 13.20 3.35 -3.68
C GLY A 49 13.80 4.29 -2.63
N TYR A 50 14.27 3.72 -1.52
CA TYR A 50 14.89 4.48 -0.42
C TYR A 50 16.02 3.75 0.30
N GLN A 51 16.28 2.48 -0.04
CA GLN A 51 17.24 1.63 0.67
C GLN A 51 18.57 1.63 -0.08
N PRO A 52 19.64 2.27 0.46
CA PRO A 52 20.92 2.40 -0.24
C PRO A 52 21.52 1.08 -0.70
N ILE A 53 21.30 0.00 0.05
CA ILE A 53 21.83 -1.33 -0.24
C ILE A 53 21.31 -1.93 -1.56
N GLN A 54 20.14 -1.48 -2.06
CA GLN A 54 19.56 -2.01 -3.29
C GLN A 54 20.22 -1.43 -4.55
N TYR A 55 20.69 -0.19 -4.49
CA TYR A 55 21.20 0.56 -5.63
C TYR A 55 22.39 -0.10 -6.33
N PRO A 56 23.48 -0.50 -5.63
CA PRO A 56 24.58 -1.19 -6.29
C PRO A 56 24.18 -2.57 -6.83
N VAL A 57 23.24 -3.27 -6.18
CA VAL A 57 22.73 -4.58 -6.62
C VAL A 57 22.03 -4.48 -7.98
N PHE A 58 21.31 -3.39 -8.24
CA PHE A 58 20.64 -3.14 -9.51
C PHE A 58 21.45 -2.29 -10.48
N GLY A 59 22.69 -1.91 -10.15
CA GLY A 59 23.52 -1.06 -10.99
C GLY A 59 22.95 0.35 -11.22
N VAL A 60 22.23 0.89 -10.23
CA VAL A 60 21.57 2.21 -10.33
C VAL A 60 22.21 3.19 -9.36
N SER A 61 22.61 4.37 -9.83
CA SER A 61 23.05 5.46 -8.95
C SER A 61 21.85 6.07 -8.20
N MET A 62 22.01 6.35 -6.90
CA MET A 62 20.99 7.07 -6.12
C MET A 62 20.73 8.48 -6.66
N GLU A 63 21.72 9.11 -7.29
CA GLU A 63 21.62 10.46 -7.85
C GLU A 63 20.64 10.51 -9.03
N ASP A 64 20.67 9.50 -9.89
CA ASP A 64 19.83 9.41 -11.10
C ASP A 64 18.37 9.03 -10.81
N THR A 65 18.04 8.61 -9.60
CA THR A 65 16.75 7.95 -9.30
C THR A 65 15.52 8.77 -9.65
N ARG A 66 15.60 10.10 -9.55
CA ARG A 66 14.49 11.00 -9.89
C ARG A 66 14.25 11.01 -11.41
N GLU A 67 15.30 11.22 -12.20
CA GLU A 67 15.20 11.20 -13.65
C GLU A 67 14.81 9.81 -14.17
N ARG A 68 15.39 8.74 -13.59
CA ARG A 68 15.00 7.34 -13.90
C ARG A 68 13.53 7.09 -13.61
N PHE A 69 13.03 7.57 -12.47
CA PHE A 69 11.62 7.43 -12.11
C PHE A 69 10.72 8.13 -13.13
N ASP A 70 11.04 9.38 -13.49
CA ASP A 70 10.25 10.17 -14.42
C ASP A 70 10.24 9.57 -15.83
N GLU A 71 11.41 9.15 -16.33
CA GLU A 71 11.52 8.50 -17.64
C GLU A 71 10.78 7.16 -17.67
N THR A 72 10.94 6.33 -16.62
CA THR A 72 10.28 5.03 -16.51
C THR A 72 8.76 5.18 -16.42
N LEU A 73 8.26 6.16 -15.65
CA LEU A 73 6.83 6.43 -15.54
C LEU A 73 6.23 6.86 -16.88
N ASN A 74 6.93 7.73 -17.63
CA ASN A 74 6.50 8.15 -18.96
C ASN A 74 6.39 6.94 -19.91
N VAL A 75 7.46 6.13 -20.02
CA VAL A 75 7.46 4.94 -20.88
C VAL A 75 6.40 3.92 -20.46
N LEU A 76 6.24 3.69 -19.15
CA LEU A 76 5.24 2.77 -18.61
C LEU A 76 3.81 3.18 -18.99
N THR A 77 3.52 4.48 -18.93
CA THR A 77 2.19 5.01 -19.24
C THR A 77 1.90 4.90 -20.73
N ARG A 78 2.86 5.30 -21.59
CA ARG A 78 2.79 5.14 -23.04
C ARG A 78 2.64 3.69 -23.46
N ALA A 79 3.33 2.76 -22.79
CA ALA A 79 3.18 1.33 -23.06
C ALA A 79 1.74 0.82 -22.87
N TRP A 80 0.96 1.43 -21.98
CA TRP A 80 -0.46 1.08 -21.79
C TRP A 80 -1.41 1.85 -22.70
N THR A 81 -1.10 3.09 -23.06
CA THR A 81 -2.02 3.98 -23.81
C THR A 81 -1.80 3.96 -25.32
N ASP A 82 -0.54 3.87 -25.76
CA ASP A 82 -0.17 4.00 -27.17
C ASP A 82 -0.24 2.63 -27.85
N GLU A 83 -0.71 2.59 -29.10
CA GLU A 83 -0.72 1.34 -29.88
C GLU A 83 0.71 0.88 -30.19
N ARG A 84 1.55 1.81 -30.67
CA ARG A 84 2.96 1.61 -30.99
C ARG A 84 3.73 2.87 -30.62
N PHE A 85 4.96 2.70 -30.14
CA PHE A 85 5.84 3.82 -29.87
C PHE A 85 7.31 3.40 -29.80
N SER A 86 8.20 4.34 -30.13
CA SER A 86 9.64 4.25 -29.83
C SER A 86 9.98 5.19 -28.68
N HIS A 87 11.17 5.00 -28.10
CA HIS A 87 11.68 5.87 -27.04
C HIS A 87 13.19 5.99 -27.13
N GLN A 88 13.68 7.22 -27.04
CA GLN A 88 15.10 7.55 -26.93
C GLN A 88 15.29 8.48 -25.74
N GLY A 89 15.62 7.92 -24.59
CA GLY A 89 15.91 8.68 -23.38
C GLY A 89 17.29 8.37 -22.80
N LYS A 90 17.56 8.89 -21.61
CA LYS A 90 18.86 8.74 -20.94
C LYS A 90 19.03 7.33 -20.39
N PHE A 91 17.94 6.71 -19.93
CA PHE A 91 17.97 5.41 -19.26
C PHE A 91 17.33 4.28 -20.06
N HIS A 92 16.38 4.58 -20.94
CA HIS A 92 15.71 3.61 -21.80
C HIS A 92 15.85 4.01 -23.26
N HIS A 93 16.19 3.05 -24.11
CA HIS A 93 16.27 3.25 -25.55
C HIS A 93 15.80 1.97 -26.25
N PHE A 94 14.82 2.09 -27.14
CA PHE A 94 14.32 0.97 -27.93
C PHE A 94 13.68 1.45 -29.24
N PRO A 95 13.70 0.62 -30.29
CA PRO A 95 12.99 0.91 -31.55
C PRO A 95 11.48 0.92 -31.31
N GLU A 96 10.68 1.14 -32.36
CA GLU A 96 9.23 1.10 -32.20
C GLU A 96 8.75 -0.28 -31.71
N VAL A 97 7.93 -0.28 -30.66
CA VAL A 97 7.36 -1.47 -30.04
C VAL A 97 5.86 -1.30 -29.77
N SER A 98 5.15 -2.43 -29.66
CA SER A 98 3.82 -2.50 -29.08
C SER A 98 3.86 -3.43 -27.88
N VAL A 99 3.50 -2.92 -26.69
CA VAL A 99 3.38 -3.75 -25.50
C VAL A 99 1.99 -4.33 -25.42
N LEU A 100 1.91 -5.65 -25.33
CA LEU A 100 0.68 -6.42 -25.17
C LEU A 100 0.80 -7.38 -23.97
N PRO A 101 -0.32 -7.70 -23.30
CA PRO A 101 -1.67 -7.17 -23.55
C PRO A 101 -1.84 -5.73 -23.03
N LYS A 102 -2.91 -5.03 -23.44
CA LYS A 102 -3.31 -3.74 -22.84
C LYS A 102 -4.15 -3.97 -21.58
N PRO A 103 -4.07 -3.09 -20.56
CA PRO A 103 -4.90 -3.22 -19.37
C PRO A 103 -6.39 -3.03 -19.70
N VAL A 104 -7.25 -3.63 -18.88
CA VAL A 104 -8.71 -3.41 -18.94
C VAL A 104 -9.08 -2.07 -18.32
N SER A 105 -8.32 -1.63 -17.31
CA SER A 105 -8.43 -0.31 -16.70
C SER A 105 -8.07 0.79 -17.70
N LYS A 106 -8.86 1.87 -17.71
CA LYS A 106 -8.68 3.03 -18.58
C LYS A 106 -8.40 4.31 -17.76
N PRO A 107 -7.56 5.23 -18.27
CA PRO A 107 -6.76 5.09 -19.49
C PRO A 107 -5.60 4.08 -19.36
N HIS A 108 -5.17 3.79 -18.14
CA HIS A 108 -4.15 2.81 -17.80
C HIS A 108 -4.45 2.17 -16.43
N VAL A 109 -3.59 1.28 -15.95
CA VAL A 109 -3.68 0.74 -14.57
C VAL A 109 -3.63 1.91 -13.57
N PRO A 110 -4.53 2.00 -12.58
CA PRO A 110 -4.50 3.07 -11.57
C PRO A 110 -3.13 3.16 -10.87
N LEU A 111 -2.54 4.36 -10.87
CA LEU A 111 -1.23 4.63 -10.27
C LEU A 111 -1.36 5.54 -9.06
N LEU A 112 -0.62 5.23 -7.99
CA LEU A 112 -0.50 6.10 -6.82
C LEU A 112 0.99 6.36 -6.53
N MET A 113 1.38 7.61 -6.31
CA MET A 113 2.77 7.93 -6.02
C MET A 113 3.05 7.85 -4.53
N ALA A 114 4.03 7.04 -4.12
CA ALA A 114 4.57 7.11 -2.76
C ALA A 114 5.13 8.51 -2.52
N SER A 115 4.52 9.19 -1.57
CA SER A 115 4.94 10.50 -1.11
C SER A 115 5.19 10.45 0.38
N SER A 116 6.37 10.90 0.79
CA SER A 116 6.80 10.83 2.19
C SER A 116 7.65 12.02 2.62
N THR A 117 7.79 13.02 1.74
CA THR A 117 8.38 14.34 1.98
C THR A 117 7.52 15.42 1.33
N ARG A 118 7.75 16.70 1.66
CA ARG A 118 7.05 17.82 1.01
C ARG A 118 7.36 17.86 -0.49
N ASP A 119 8.62 17.64 -0.86
CA ASP A 119 9.02 17.59 -2.28
C ASP A 119 8.28 16.52 -3.06
N SER A 120 8.14 15.31 -2.52
CA SER A 120 7.39 14.26 -3.20
C SER A 120 5.89 14.58 -3.31
N ALA A 121 5.33 15.32 -2.35
CA ALA A 121 3.94 15.77 -2.42
C ALA A 121 3.75 16.82 -3.52
N ILE A 122 4.67 17.77 -3.65
CA ILE A 122 4.70 18.74 -4.75
C ILE A 122 4.78 18.02 -6.10
N ILE A 123 5.65 17.03 -6.23
CA ILE A 123 5.83 16.27 -7.47
C ILE A 123 4.55 15.48 -7.83
N ALA A 124 3.95 14.78 -6.85
CA ALA A 124 2.70 14.05 -7.06
C ALA A 124 1.57 14.99 -7.51
N ALA A 125 1.46 16.17 -6.87
CA ALA A 125 0.46 17.17 -7.19
C ALA A 125 0.65 17.77 -8.61
N LYS A 126 1.89 18.12 -8.98
CA LYS A 126 2.24 18.60 -10.34
C LYS A 126 1.91 17.57 -11.42
N LYS A 127 2.06 16.27 -11.12
CA LYS A 127 1.72 15.17 -12.03
C LYS A 127 0.25 14.76 -11.99
N ARG A 128 -0.60 15.41 -11.19
CA ARG A 128 -2.03 15.04 -11.00
C ARG A 128 -2.23 13.59 -10.58
N MET A 129 -1.34 13.07 -9.74
CA MET A 129 -1.41 11.67 -9.29
C MET A 129 -1.91 11.57 -7.85
N PRO A 130 -2.79 10.61 -7.53
CA PRO A 130 -3.09 10.27 -6.14
C PRO A 130 -1.81 9.88 -5.39
N ALA A 131 -1.77 10.14 -4.09
CA ALA A 131 -0.60 9.84 -3.27
C ALA A 131 -0.83 8.62 -2.37
N ILE A 132 0.23 7.86 -2.12
CA ILE A 132 0.36 7.03 -0.93
C ILE A 132 1.17 7.85 0.06
N LEU A 133 0.49 8.46 1.04
CA LEU A 133 1.12 9.19 2.12
C LEU A 133 1.74 8.16 3.08
N ALA A 134 2.97 7.76 2.75
CA ALA A 134 3.68 6.63 3.35
C ALA A 134 4.42 7.07 4.61
N ARG A 135 3.67 7.29 5.69
CA ARG A 135 4.19 7.73 6.99
C ARG A 135 3.55 6.97 8.16
N PRO A 136 3.77 5.64 8.24
CA PRO A 136 3.15 4.83 9.27
C PRO A 136 3.62 5.14 10.71
N PHE A 137 4.69 5.92 10.86
CA PHE A 137 5.33 6.25 12.14
C PHE A 137 5.29 7.73 12.50
N ASN A 138 4.62 8.57 11.70
CA ASN A 138 4.46 9.97 12.06
C ASN A 138 3.26 10.13 12.98
N ASP A 139 3.32 11.17 13.82
CA ASP A 139 2.19 11.51 14.66
C ASP A 139 0.98 11.91 13.80
N ASN A 140 -0.21 11.80 14.39
CA ASN A 140 -1.45 12.10 13.68
C ASN A 140 -1.53 13.56 13.22
N LYS A 141 -0.90 14.51 13.94
CA LYS A 141 -0.89 15.93 13.55
C LYS A 141 -0.14 16.15 12.24
N THR A 142 1.03 15.55 12.10
CA THR A 142 1.84 15.59 10.88
C THR A 142 1.09 15.00 9.69
N VAL A 143 0.30 13.94 9.90
CA VAL A 143 -0.55 13.37 8.84
C VAL A 143 -1.59 14.37 8.34
N VAL A 144 -2.16 15.20 9.23
CA VAL A 144 -3.10 16.27 8.85
C VAL A 144 -2.40 17.30 7.98
N GLU A 145 -1.23 17.75 8.43
CA GLU A 145 -0.40 18.73 7.71
C GLU A 145 -0.04 18.21 6.31
N ASP A 146 0.28 16.94 6.18
CA ASP A 146 0.63 16.33 4.89
C ASP A 146 -0.51 16.37 3.88
N ILE A 147 -1.74 16.10 4.32
CA ILE A 147 -2.92 16.21 3.45
C ILE A 147 -3.16 17.67 3.06
N ALA A 148 -3.02 18.60 4.02
CA ALA A 148 -3.15 20.02 3.75
C ALA A 148 -2.10 20.51 2.75
N ILE A 149 -0.84 20.09 2.91
CA ILE A 149 0.26 20.38 2.00
C ILE A 149 -0.05 19.80 0.61
N TYR A 150 -0.43 18.54 0.52
CA TYR A 150 -0.76 17.93 -0.78
C TYR A 150 -1.92 18.66 -1.47
N LYS A 151 -2.98 19.01 -0.73
CA LYS A 151 -4.11 19.80 -1.24
C LYS A 151 -3.64 21.18 -1.73
N GLN A 152 -2.81 21.88 -0.96
CA GLN A 152 -2.25 23.17 -1.36
C GLN A 152 -1.41 23.04 -2.64
N CYS A 153 -0.55 22.03 -2.72
CA CYS A 153 0.27 21.79 -3.91
C CYS A 153 -0.59 21.47 -5.15
N LEU A 154 -1.75 20.82 -4.99
CA LEU A 154 -2.69 20.61 -6.09
C LEU A 154 -3.28 21.93 -6.60
N VAL A 155 -3.66 22.83 -5.68
CA VAL A 155 -4.15 24.18 -6.01
C VAL A 155 -3.07 24.98 -6.73
N GLU A 156 -1.84 25.00 -6.20
CA GLU A 156 -0.71 25.72 -6.81
C GLU A 156 -0.33 25.15 -8.19
N ALA A 157 -0.49 23.84 -8.38
CA ALA A 157 -0.31 23.22 -9.68
C ALA A 157 -1.47 23.51 -10.65
N GLY A 158 -2.57 24.15 -10.21
CA GLY A 158 -3.71 24.56 -11.03
C GLY A 158 -4.83 23.52 -11.16
N ALA A 159 -4.99 22.61 -10.18
CA ALA A 159 -6.06 21.61 -10.22
C ALA A 159 -7.41 22.29 -9.97
N THR A 160 -8.43 21.88 -10.71
CA THR A 160 -9.81 22.30 -10.44
C THR A 160 -10.30 21.75 -9.10
N PRO A 161 -11.29 22.39 -8.46
CA PRO A 161 -11.87 21.88 -7.22
C PRO A 161 -12.33 20.42 -7.32
N GLN A 162 -12.89 20.02 -8.47
CA GLN A 162 -13.37 18.65 -8.69
C GLN A 162 -12.23 17.63 -8.84
N GLU A 163 -11.14 18.00 -9.50
CA GLU A 163 -9.94 17.16 -9.57
C GLU A 163 -9.30 16.97 -8.19
N ILE A 164 -9.24 18.05 -7.39
CA ILE A 164 -8.71 17.99 -6.02
C ILE A 164 -9.51 16.97 -5.20
N GLU A 165 -10.84 17.06 -5.22
CA GLU A 165 -11.70 16.13 -4.49
C GLU A 165 -11.51 14.69 -4.97
N SER A 166 -11.43 14.47 -6.29
CA SER A 166 -11.18 13.14 -6.87
C SER A 166 -9.82 12.55 -6.47
N LEU A 167 -8.76 13.37 -6.42
CA LEU A 167 -7.42 12.95 -6.04
C LEU A 167 -7.30 12.68 -4.54
N LEU A 168 -7.96 13.47 -3.71
CA LEU A 168 -8.06 13.23 -2.27
C LEU A 168 -8.86 11.96 -1.97
N ASP A 169 -9.92 11.69 -2.75
CA ASP A 169 -10.70 10.46 -2.63
C ASP A 169 -9.90 9.21 -3.00
N GLN A 170 -8.87 9.32 -3.83
CA GLN A 170 -8.00 8.20 -4.24
C GLN A 170 -6.74 8.07 -3.37
N THR A 171 -6.31 9.18 -2.75
CA THR A 171 -5.13 9.24 -1.89
C THR A 171 -5.34 8.40 -0.64
N VAL A 172 -4.30 7.66 -0.25
CA VAL A 172 -4.33 6.78 0.92
C VAL A 172 -3.29 7.22 1.94
N VAL A 173 -3.65 7.13 3.22
CA VAL A 173 -2.71 7.31 4.33
C VAL A 173 -2.38 5.95 4.90
N MET A 174 -1.09 5.63 4.95
CA MET A 174 -0.63 4.37 5.53
C MET A 174 -0.40 4.51 7.03
N LYS A 175 -1.04 3.67 7.85
CA LYS A 175 -0.85 3.63 9.31
C LYS A 175 -0.61 2.21 9.80
N LEU A 176 0.26 2.08 10.79
CA LEU A 176 0.34 0.88 11.59
C LEU A 176 -0.92 0.76 12.44
N MET A 177 -1.47 -0.45 12.47
CA MET A 177 -2.64 -0.76 13.27
C MET A 177 -2.51 -2.11 13.95
N TYR A 178 -3.02 -2.18 15.18
CA TYR A 178 -3.19 -3.43 15.87
C TYR A 178 -4.33 -3.31 16.88
N VAL A 179 -5.36 -4.14 16.71
CA VAL A 179 -6.55 -4.15 17.58
C VAL A 179 -6.50 -5.41 18.43
N ALA A 180 -6.56 -5.26 19.74
CA ALA A 180 -6.62 -6.37 20.69
C ALA A 180 -7.87 -6.26 21.56
N PRO A 181 -8.24 -7.28 22.34
CA PRO A 181 -9.40 -7.19 23.24
C PRO A 181 -9.26 -6.13 24.34
N THR A 182 -8.02 -5.76 24.70
CA THR A 182 -7.73 -4.75 25.73
C THR A 182 -6.57 -3.86 25.31
N ASN A 183 -6.51 -2.64 25.83
CA ASN A 183 -5.36 -1.74 25.62
C ASN A 183 -4.03 -2.37 26.08
N LYS A 184 -4.03 -3.13 27.18
CA LYS A 184 -2.84 -3.86 27.64
C LYS A 184 -2.35 -4.86 26.60
N ALA A 185 -3.23 -5.72 26.09
CA ALA A 185 -2.88 -6.68 25.05
C ALA A 185 -2.42 -6.00 23.76
N SER A 186 -3.02 -4.85 23.41
CA SER A 186 -2.62 -4.08 22.22
C SER A 186 -1.19 -3.54 22.32
N LYS A 187 -0.68 -3.32 23.53
CA LYS A 187 0.70 -2.90 23.77
C LYS A 187 1.65 -4.09 23.75
N GLU A 188 1.32 -5.17 24.43
CA GLU A 188 2.24 -6.28 24.67
C GLU A 188 2.40 -7.19 23.45
N GLU A 189 1.30 -7.58 22.80
CA GLU A 189 1.33 -8.60 21.74
C GLU A 189 2.12 -8.20 20.48
N PRO A 190 2.07 -6.95 19.99
CA PRO A 190 2.84 -6.54 18.81
C PRO A 190 4.21 -5.95 19.15
N TYR A 191 4.58 -5.83 20.43
CA TYR A 191 5.76 -5.07 20.87
C TYR A 191 7.06 -5.58 20.24
N GLU A 192 7.37 -6.87 20.42
CA GLU A 192 8.61 -7.46 19.90
C GLU A 192 8.69 -7.38 18.38
N GLY A 193 7.56 -7.58 17.71
CA GLY A 193 7.42 -7.42 16.27
C GLY A 193 7.76 -6.00 15.81
N LEU A 194 7.12 -5.00 16.42
CA LEU A 194 7.36 -3.61 16.11
C LEU A 194 8.80 -3.19 16.41
N LYS A 195 9.34 -3.59 17.56
CA LYS A 195 10.74 -3.33 17.93
C LYS A 195 11.70 -3.89 16.89
N TRP A 196 11.57 -5.17 16.55
CA TRP A 196 12.36 -5.79 15.47
C TRP A 196 12.22 -5.05 14.14
N HIS A 197 11.00 -4.66 13.78
CA HIS A 197 10.75 -3.95 12.54
C HIS A 197 11.43 -2.58 12.50
N VAL A 198 11.38 -1.84 13.62
CA VAL A 198 12.03 -0.55 13.76
C VAL A 198 13.55 -0.69 13.71
N ASP A 199 14.11 -1.71 14.35
CA ASP A 199 15.55 -2.01 14.30
C ASP A 199 16.01 -2.29 12.87
N ILE A 200 15.27 -3.11 12.12
CA ILE A 200 15.56 -3.39 10.71
C ILE A 200 15.45 -2.11 9.87
N LEU A 201 14.41 -1.31 10.06
CA LEU A 201 14.26 -0.05 9.34
C LEU A 201 15.47 0.86 9.53
N HIS A 202 15.93 1.06 10.78
CA HIS A 202 17.12 1.88 11.06
C HIS A 202 18.36 1.39 10.31
N ARG A 203 18.52 0.08 10.12
CA ARG A 203 19.68 -0.52 9.44
C ARG A 203 19.63 -0.39 7.92
N ILE A 204 18.44 -0.35 7.31
CA ILE A 204 18.27 -0.39 5.85
C ILE A 204 17.94 0.97 5.24
N THR A 205 17.58 1.96 6.05
CA THR A 205 17.31 3.32 5.59
C THR A 205 18.59 4.09 5.28
N ILE A 206 18.45 5.16 4.50
CA ILE A 206 19.57 6.00 4.12
C ILE A 206 20.27 6.61 5.34
N ASP A 207 21.60 6.49 5.39
CA ASP A 207 22.41 7.25 6.33
C ASP A 207 22.25 8.73 5.97
N PRO A 208 21.67 9.52 6.87
CA PRO A 208 21.32 10.88 6.54
C PRO A 208 22.52 11.84 6.44
N ASN A 209 23.74 11.37 6.71
CA ASN A 209 24.99 12.08 6.42
C ASN A 209 25.59 11.71 5.06
N LYS A 210 25.08 10.66 4.42
CA LYS A 210 25.53 10.17 3.09
C LYS A 210 24.44 10.30 2.02
N ALA A 211 23.36 11.00 2.34
CA ALA A 211 22.23 11.16 1.45
C ALA A 211 22.58 12.14 0.31
N PRO A 212 22.37 11.77 -0.96
CA PRO A 212 22.50 12.72 -2.06
C PRO A 212 21.41 13.78 -1.93
N LYS A 213 21.65 14.97 -2.49
CA LYS A 213 20.75 16.14 -2.40
C LYS A 213 19.28 15.82 -2.73
N SER A 214 19.03 14.92 -3.69
CA SER A 214 17.67 14.52 -4.08
C SER A 214 16.90 13.69 -3.03
N TYR A 215 17.56 13.29 -1.93
CA TYR A 215 17.00 12.57 -0.77
C TYR A 215 17.18 13.32 0.56
N GLU A 216 17.68 14.56 0.56
CA GLU A 216 17.98 15.34 1.76
C GLU A 216 16.79 15.43 2.73
N GLN A 217 15.61 15.83 2.27
CA GLN A 217 14.41 15.86 3.11
C GLN A 217 14.02 14.48 3.69
N MET A 218 14.30 13.40 2.96
CA MET A 218 14.03 12.05 3.45
C MET A 218 15.03 11.65 4.53
N ALA A 219 16.30 12.01 4.34
CA ALA A 219 17.37 11.84 5.31
C ALA A 219 17.11 12.64 6.59
N ASP A 220 16.76 13.92 6.49
CA ASP A 220 16.43 14.77 7.63
C ASP A 220 15.23 14.22 8.41
N ARG A 221 14.21 13.74 7.69
CA ARG A 221 13.09 13.04 8.33
C ARG A 221 13.55 11.81 9.12
N PHE A 222 14.47 11.01 8.57
CA PHE A 222 15.01 9.85 9.29
C PHE A 222 15.85 10.27 10.51
N LYS A 223 16.59 11.38 10.45
CA LYS A 223 17.26 11.98 11.63
C LYS A 223 16.24 12.38 12.70
N GLN A 224 15.16 13.05 12.31
CA GLN A 224 14.13 13.57 13.20
C GLN A 224 13.23 12.48 13.82
N ARG A 225 13.25 11.26 13.28
CA ARG A 225 12.44 10.14 13.82
C ARG A 225 12.76 9.83 15.29
N GLY A 226 14.00 10.10 15.71
CA GLY A 226 14.48 9.79 17.06
C GLY A 226 14.63 8.29 17.32
N ALA A 227 15.00 7.94 18.56
CA ALA A 227 15.04 6.56 19.02
C ALA A 227 13.62 5.96 19.09
N PHE A 228 13.54 4.64 19.10
CA PHE A 228 12.27 3.94 19.28
C PHE A 228 11.75 4.15 20.70
N ASP A 229 10.75 5.02 20.85
CA ASP A 229 9.98 5.20 22.08
C ASP A 229 8.58 4.63 21.89
N TYR A 230 8.35 3.44 22.43
CA TYR A 230 7.11 2.72 22.20
C TYR A 230 5.89 3.40 22.83
N ASP A 231 6.05 3.99 24.01
CA ASP A 231 4.93 4.62 24.71
C ASP A 231 4.51 5.91 24.00
N GLU A 232 5.47 6.72 23.56
CA GLU A 232 5.17 7.91 22.73
C GLU A 232 4.49 7.50 21.42
N TRP A 233 4.96 6.44 20.78
CA TRP A 233 4.39 5.97 19.51
C TRP A 233 2.98 5.42 19.67
N TRP A 234 2.75 4.63 20.72
CA TRP A 234 1.42 4.11 21.06
C TRP A 234 0.43 5.22 21.39
N GLN A 235 0.90 6.33 21.95
CA GLN A 235 0.08 7.51 22.20
C GLN A 235 -0.27 8.26 20.91
N ASN A 236 0.72 8.54 20.05
CA ASN A 236 0.57 9.60 19.04
C ASN A 236 0.72 9.15 17.58
N ARG A 237 1.31 7.97 17.31
CA ARG A 237 1.83 7.61 15.97
C ARG A 237 1.22 6.35 15.37
N ILE A 238 0.73 5.41 16.18
CA ILE A 238 0.16 4.14 15.70
C ILE A 238 -1.30 4.01 16.15
N ILE A 239 -2.09 3.22 15.41
CA ILE A 239 -3.50 2.95 15.75
C ILE A 239 -3.58 1.63 16.51
N TYR A 240 -3.11 1.64 17.76
CA TYR A 240 -3.06 0.46 18.62
C TYR A 240 -4.00 0.67 19.81
N GLY A 241 -4.80 -0.34 20.11
CA GLY A 241 -5.74 -0.27 21.22
C GLY A 241 -6.73 -1.42 21.29
N ASP A 242 -7.65 -1.28 22.23
CA ASP A 242 -8.95 -1.95 22.16
C ASP A 242 -9.83 -1.32 21.06
N PRO A 243 -11.02 -1.90 20.77
CA PRO A 243 -11.88 -1.40 19.71
C PRO A 243 -12.27 0.07 19.87
N ASP A 244 -12.58 0.51 21.09
CA ASP A 244 -13.07 1.86 21.36
C ASP A 244 -11.95 2.89 21.11
N ARG A 245 -10.75 2.66 21.66
CA ARG A 245 -9.59 3.53 21.40
C ARG A 245 -9.24 3.59 19.93
N CYS A 246 -9.23 2.45 19.23
CA CYS A 246 -8.94 2.43 17.79
C CYS A 246 -10.00 3.22 17.00
N ALA A 247 -11.27 3.14 17.40
CA ALA A 247 -12.35 3.88 16.75
C ALA A 247 -12.18 5.39 16.93
N GLU A 248 -11.84 5.85 18.13
CA GLU A 248 -11.53 7.27 18.40
C GLU A 248 -10.41 7.79 17.49
N GLN A 249 -9.28 7.06 17.40
CA GLN A 249 -8.16 7.45 16.54
C GLN A 249 -8.53 7.48 15.05
N VAL A 250 -9.36 6.54 14.57
CA VAL A 250 -9.88 6.56 13.19
C VAL A 250 -10.77 7.77 12.95
N VAL A 251 -11.63 8.13 13.92
CA VAL A 251 -12.50 9.31 13.85
C VAL A 251 -11.68 10.60 13.81
N GLU A 252 -10.62 10.72 14.62
CA GLU A 252 -9.71 11.86 14.59
C GLU A 252 -9.07 12.05 13.21
N LEU A 253 -8.51 10.98 12.65
CA LEU A 253 -7.93 10.99 11.31
C LEU A 253 -8.96 11.37 10.24
N ALA A 254 -10.19 10.84 10.33
CA ALA A 254 -11.26 11.18 9.40
C ALA A 254 -11.67 12.65 9.49
N LYS A 255 -11.81 13.20 10.70
CA LYS A 255 -12.08 14.63 10.94
C LYS A 255 -10.95 15.53 10.41
N ALA A 256 -9.72 15.03 10.41
CA ALA A 256 -8.57 15.68 9.81
C ALA A 256 -8.53 15.64 8.27
N GLY A 257 -9.51 15.01 7.62
CA GLY A 257 -9.61 14.93 6.16
C GLY A 257 -9.01 13.67 5.54
N VAL A 258 -8.58 12.70 6.35
CA VAL A 258 -8.17 11.37 5.84
C VAL A 258 -9.40 10.62 5.35
N ARG A 259 -9.42 10.27 4.05
CA ARG A 259 -10.56 9.57 3.42
C ARG A 259 -10.34 8.07 3.26
N ARG A 260 -9.07 7.65 3.09
CA ARG A 260 -8.69 6.24 2.95
C ARG A 260 -7.49 5.91 3.82
N LEU A 261 -7.63 4.80 4.53
CA LEU A 261 -6.54 4.22 5.33
C LEU A 261 -6.03 2.95 4.65
N LEU A 262 -4.72 2.91 4.43
CA LEU A 262 -3.96 1.71 4.13
C LEU A 262 -3.42 1.16 5.45
N LEU A 263 -4.05 0.11 5.96
CA LEU A 263 -3.74 -0.39 7.31
C LEU A 263 -2.70 -1.50 7.22
N TRP A 264 -1.60 -1.27 7.95
CA TRP A 264 -0.56 -2.26 8.16
C TRP A 264 -0.78 -2.93 9.51
N HIS A 265 -1.37 -4.12 9.47
CA HIS A 265 -1.62 -4.92 10.66
C HIS A 265 -0.32 -5.58 11.15
N GLY A 266 0.06 -5.29 12.40
CA GLY A 266 1.13 -5.97 13.16
C GLY A 266 2.47 -6.15 12.40
N PRO A 267 3.44 -5.24 12.57
CA PRO A 267 4.69 -5.27 11.84
C PRO A 267 5.60 -6.43 12.28
N GLY A 268 5.50 -7.58 11.59
CA GLY A 268 6.40 -8.73 11.75
C GLY A 268 6.25 -9.45 13.09
N GLY A 269 6.42 -10.78 13.12
CA GLY A 269 6.56 -11.55 14.37
C GLY A 269 5.34 -11.60 15.30
N VAL A 270 4.19 -11.07 14.88
CA VAL A 270 2.91 -11.29 15.55
C VAL A 270 2.29 -12.57 15.01
N ASP A 271 1.80 -13.44 15.90
CA ASP A 271 1.18 -14.71 15.53
C ASP A 271 0.02 -14.51 14.55
N HIS A 272 -0.13 -15.43 13.61
CA HIS A 272 -1.15 -15.34 12.55
C HIS A 272 -2.56 -15.19 13.13
N GLU A 273 -2.93 -15.98 14.14
CA GLU A 273 -4.26 -15.93 14.75
C GLU A 273 -4.54 -14.57 15.40
N LYS A 274 -3.54 -13.96 16.02
CA LYS A 274 -3.63 -12.63 16.63
C LYS A 274 -3.82 -11.55 15.57
N LEU A 275 -3.10 -11.64 14.44
CA LEU A 275 -3.30 -10.75 13.29
C LEU A 275 -4.71 -10.88 12.71
N VAL A 276 -5.19 -12.12 12.51
CA VAL A 276 -6.55 -12.38 12.02
C VAL A 276 -7.58 -11.81 12.99
N ARG A 277 -7.43 -12.04 14.30
CA ARG A 277 -8.28 -11.46 15.35
C ARG A 277 -8.28 -9.93 15.29
N SER A 278 -7.12 -9.29 15.14
CA SER A 278 -7.03 -7.84 14.98
C SER A 278 -7.82 -7.34 13.77
N MET A 279 -7.72 -8.04 12.63
CA MET A 279 -8.49 -7.69 11.43
C MET A 279 -10.00 -7.88 11.64
N ARG A 280 -10.41 -8.94 12.36
CA ARG A 280 -11.83 -9.18 12.73
C ARG A 280 -12.36 -8.04 13.60
N LEU A 281 -11.67 -7.74 14.71
CA LEU A 281 -12.05 -6.66 15.63
C LEU A 281 -12.15 -5.31 14.93
N PHE A 282 -11.23 -5.03 14.00
CA PHE A 282 -11.31 -3.82 13.20
C PHE A 282 -12.61 -3.76 12.36
N MET A 283 -12.93 -4.84 11.66
CA MET A 283 -14.07 -4.88 10.75
C MET A 283 -15.42 -4.98 11.48
N GLU A 284 -15.47 -5.69 12.60
CA GLU A 284 -16.68 -6.00 13.34
C GLU A 284 -17.03 -4.94 14.40
N GLN A 285 -16.04 -4.23 14.93
CA GLN A 285 -16.24 -3.28 16.03
C GLN A 285 -15.72 -1.88 15.71
N VAL A 286 -14.42 -1.73 15.41
CA VAL A 286 -13.79 -0.41 15.20
C VAL A 286 -14.45 0.36 14.07
N LYS A 287 -14.57 -0.25 12.88
CA LYS A 287 -15.12 0.41 11.70
C LYS A 287 -16.59 0.81 11.92
N PRO A 288 -17.50 -0.08 12.37
CA PRO A 288 -18.88 0.31 12.69
C PRO A 288 -18.98 1.46 13.70
N GLN A 289 -18.21 1.41 14.79
CA GLN A 289 -18.20 2.47 15.81
C GLN A 289 -17.74 3.81 15.22
N ALA A 290 -16.61 3.82 14.49
CA ALA A 290 -16.09 5.03 13.87
C ALA A 290 -17.08 5.64 12.86
N MET A 291 -17.71 4.80 12.03
CA MET A 291 -18.72 5.27 11.07
C MET A 291 -19.95 5.87 11.75
N LYS A 292 -20.42 5.26 12.84
CA LYS A 292 -21.51 5.80 13.66
C LYS A 292 -21.16 7.17 14.25
N ALA A 293 -19.95 7.30 14.81
CA ALA A 293 -19.47 8.55 15.41
C ALA A 293 -19.30 9.68 14.38
N LEU A 294 -18.98 9.36 13.13
CA LEU A 294 -18.84 10.34 12.05
C LEU A 294 -20.18 10.77 11.44
N GLY A 295 -21.31 10.18 11.85
CA GLY A 295 -22.61 10.41 11.22
C GLY A 295 -22.63 10.06 9.72
N ALA A 296 -21.65 9.28 9.26
CA ALA A 296 -21.37 9.07 7.85
C ALA A 296 -22.15 7.85 7.32
N GLN A 297 -22.69 7.97 6.10
CA GLN A 297 -23.12 6.78 5.37
C GLN A 297 -21.91 5.84 5.13
N PRO A 298 -22.12 4.50 5.05
CA PRO A 298 -21.06 3.47 5.03
C PRO A 298 -19.95 3.59 3.95
N SER A 299 -20.04 4.54 3.02
CA SER A 299 -19.22 4.64 1.80
C SER A 299 -17.96 5.49 1.91
N ARG A 300 -17.78 6.33 2.95
CA ARG A 300 -16.67 7.30 2.99
C ARG A 300 -15.34 6.77 3.52
N LEU A 301 -15.31 5.68 4.29
CA LEU A 301 -14.07 5.08 4.78
C LEU A 301 -13.81 3.75 4.06
N LEU A 302 -13.03 3.81 2.97
CA LEU A 302 -12.56 2.61 2.28
C LEU A 302 -11.27 2.11 2.96
N HIS A 303 -11.35 0.86 3.42
CA HIS A 303 -10.26 0.13 4.05
C HIS A 303 -9.54 -0.71 2.99
N VAL A 304 -8.22 -0.57 2.92
CA VAL A 304 -7.35 -1.46 2.17
C VAL A 304 -6.35 -2.05 3.16
N SER A 305 -6.43 -3.35 3.44
CA SER A 305 -5.42 -4.03 4.26
C SER A 305 -4.25 -4.46 3.40
N LEU A 306 -3.03 -4.22 3.86
CA LEU A 306 -1.83 -4.80 3.26
C LEU A 306 -1.61 -6.20 3.83
N LEU A 307 -1.98 -7.25 3.09
CA LEU A 307 -1.66 -8.64 3.45
C LEU A 307 -0.25 -8.97 2.96
N ARG A 308 0.69 -9.15 3.89
CA ARG A 308 2.01 -9.73 3.59
C ARG A 308 1.84 -11.24 3.50
N LEU A 309 1.98 -11.81 2.30
CA LEU A 309 1.98 -13.25 2.10
C LEU A 309 3.31 -13.83 2.61
N HIS A 310 3.29 -14.42 3.80
CA HIS A 310 4.26 -15.41 4.26
C HIS A 310 3.45 -16.54 4.89
N ALA A 311 3.39 -17.70 4.23
CA ALA A 311 2.84 -18.90 4.85
C ALA A 311 3.34 -20.14 4.13
N SER A 312 3.93 -21.04 4.93
CA SER A 312 4.34 -22.40 4.57
C SER A 312 3.17 -23.41 4.62
N ASN A 313 1.97 -23.01 5.04
CA ASN A 313 0.72 -23.75 4.83
C ASN A 313 -0.48 -22.78 4.90
N LEU A 314 -1.38 -22.83 3.90
CA LEU A 314 -2.30 -21.74 3.53
C LEU A 314 -3.80 -22.13 3.57
N SER A 315 -4.18 -23.10 4.41
CA SER A 315 -5.59 -23.51 4.56
C SER A 315 -6.51 -22.48 5.24
N ASP A 316 -5.96 -21.45 5.91
CA ASP A 316 -6.74 -20.61 6.83
C ASP A 316 -6.98 -19.15 6.39
N LEU A 317 -6.94 -18.87 5.08
CA LEU A 317 -7.23 -17.52 4.55
C LEU A 317 -8.72 -17.15 4.71
N VAL A 318 -9.04 -16.32 5.71
CA VAL A 318 -10.39 -15.77 5.96
C VAL A 318 -10.58 -14.46 5.19
N PHE A 319 -11.55 -14.43 4.27
CA PHE A 319 -11.94 -13.23 3.51
C PHE A 319 -13.27 -12.68 4.02
N PHE A 320 -13.30 -11.40 4.39
CA PHE A 320 -14.51 -10.75 4.86
C PHE A 320 -15.44 -10.30 3.72
N ARG A 321 -16.71 -10.66 3.85
CA ARG A 321 -17.84 -10.32 2.98
C ARG A 321 -18.43 -8.98 3.46
N HIS A 322 -18.67 -8.05 2.53
CA HIS A 322 -19.60 -6.95 2.77
C HIS A 322 -20.75 -7.10 1.77
N ASN A 323 -21.95 -7.42 2.26
CA ASN A 323 -23.17 -7.51 1.46
C ASN A 323 -23.99 -6.23 1.69
N ARG A 324 -24.49 -5.62 0.62
CA ARG A 324 -25.22 -4.34 0.63
C ARG A 324 -26.67 -4.42 1.14
N GLN A 325 -27.09 -5.55 1.70
CA GLN A 325 -28.43 -5.69 2.27
C GLN A 325 -28.31 -6.43 3.61
N GLY A 326 -28.88 -5.80 4.64
CA GLY A 326 -28.87 -6.28 6.02
C GLY A 326 -29.58 -7.63 6.14
N GLY A 327 -28.97 -8.52 6.93
CA GLY A 327 -29.48 -9.85 7.25
C GLY A 327 -28.32 -10.82 7.43
N CYS A 328 -28.01 -11.19 8.67
CA CYS A 328 -27.26 -12.41 8.95
C CYS A 328 -28.18 -13.59 8.67
N ASP A 329 -27.75 -14.52 7.81
CA ASP A 329 -28.37 -15.83 7.69
C ASP A 329 -27.29 -16.90 7.88
N GLU A 330 -27.45 -17.70 8.93
CA GLU A 330 -26.48 -18.68 9.44
C GLU A 330 -26.45 -20.01 8.64
N ARG A 331 -27.22 -20.14 7.56
CA ARG A 331 -27.35 -21.41 6.83
C ARG A 331 -26.64 -21.41 5.47
N SER A 332 -25.31 -21.55 5.46
CA SER A 332 -24.59 -22.11 4.31
C SER A 332 -23.21 -22.68 4.65
N TRP A 333 -23.02 -23.07 5.91
CA TRP A 333 -21.86 -23.84 6.33
C TRP A 333 -22.20 -25.33 6.21
N LEU A 334 -21.30 -26.08 5.57
CA LEU A 334 -21.25 -27.55 5.38
C LEU A 334 -21.76 -28.08 4.02
N GLY A 335 -20.86 -28.80 3.34
CA GLY A 335 -21.23 -30.01 2.59
C GLY A 335 -21.06 -29.96 1.08
N GLY A 336 -19.87 -30.28 0.60
CA GLY A 336 -19.60 -30.55 -0.82
C GLY A 336 -18.25 -31.23 -1.04
N ALA A 337 -17.98 -32.28 -0.26
CA ALA A 337 -16.82 -33.16 -0.47
C ALA A 337 -17.04 -33.98 -1.76
N GLY A 338 -16.43 -33.53 -2.86
CA GLY A 338 -16.25 -34.33 -4.08
C GLY A 338 -14.81 -34.82 -4.14
N GLY A 339 -14.59 -36.09 -3.79
CA GLY A 339 -13.26 -36.71 -3.73
C GLY A 339 -12.60 -36.83 -5.10
N TYR A 340 -11.32 -36.46 -5.17
CA TYR A 340 -10.43 -36.86 -6.27
C TYR A 340 -9.80 -38.21 -5.92
N ARG A 341 -10.12 -39.23 -6.72
CA ARG A 341 -9.40 -40.52 -6.72
C ARG A 341 -7.96 -40.27 -7.17
N ARG A 342 -6.99 -40.82 -6.43
CA ARG A 342 -5.63 -41.05 -6.92
C ARG A 342 -5.71 -42.05 -8.07
N ALA A 343 -5.14 -41.69 -9.22
CA ALA A 343 -4.78 -42.65 -10.24
C ALA A 343 -3.41 -43.22 -9.88
N ASP A 344 -3.37 -44.54 -9.74
CA ASP A 344 -2.16 -45.33 -9.58
C ASP A 344 -1.29 -45.26 -10.85
N GLY A 345 0.02 -45.29 -10.68
CA GLY A 345 0.97 -45.28 -11.80
C GLY A 345 2.42 -45.37 -11.38
N ASN A 346 2.77 -46.35 -10.53
CA ASN A 346 4.16 -46.79 -10.35
C ASN A 346 4.40 -47.99 -11.27
N GLY A 347 4.82 -47.72 -12.51
CA GLY A 347 5.49 -48.68 -13.39
C GLY A 347 6.99 -48.37 -13.40
N ARG A 348 7.79 -49.37 -13.06
CA ARG A 348 9.25 -49.32 -12.96
C ARG A 348 9.93 -49.37 -14.35
N ASP A 349 11.24 -49.12 -14.29
CA ASP A 349 12.33 -49.72 -15.07
C ASP A 349 12.87 -48.99 -16.31
N SER A 350 14.13 -48.55 -16.15
CA SER A 350 15.29 -48.67 -17.05
C SER A 350 15.18 -48.23 -18.51
N LEU A 351 15.89 -47.16 -18.89
CA LEU A 351 17.28 -47.14 -19.41
C LEU A 351 17.74 -45.70 -19.64
#